data_AF-A0A645HSM1-F1
#
_entry.id   AF-A0A645HSM1-F1
#
_cell.length_a   1.000
_cell.length_b   1.000
_cell.length_c   1.000
_cell.angle_alpha   90.00
_cell.angle_beta   90.00
_cell.angle_gamma   90.00
#
_symmetry.space_group_name_H-M   'P 1'
#
loop_
_entity.id
_entity.type
_entity.pdbx_description
1 polymer ?
#
loop_
_entity_poly.entity_id
_entity_poly.type
_entity_poly.pdbx_seq_one_letter_code
_entity_poly.pdbx_strand_id
1 'polypeptide(L)'
;MDGYVKDSCIYLSDRSVHDNGFAIIEYENGVRACHMECFVTGMNDRLYTVVGTLGQASLSLSGCTITVLKRWSREKIVYEIQEPVGGHAGADPGLLESFIRTIQGRGGNSATLEQGMLSTAIGEAAELSRAENRVVFLDELLK
;
A
#
# COMPACT_ATOMS: atom_id res chain seq x y z
N MET A 1 -2.96 8.67 -34.09
CA MET A 1 -2.87 9.03 -32.66
C MET A 1 -4.21 8.64 -32.07
N ASP A 2 -4.19 7.73 -31.11
CA ASP A 2 -5.31 6.99 -30.51
C ASP A 2 -6.27 7.82 -29.64
N GLY A 3 -6.16 9.15 -29.65
CA GLY A 3 -6.97 10.02 -28.79
C GLY A 3 -6.59 9.97 -27.30
N TYR A 4 -5.48 9.31 -26.94
CA TYR A 4 -4.99 9.27 -25.58
C TYR A 4 -4.47 10.66 -25.16
N VAL A 5 -5.23 11.37 -24.33
CA VAL A 5 -4.80 12.62 -23.70
C VAL A 5 -4.01 12.26 -22.44
N LYS A 6 -2.68 12.39 -22.49
CA LYS A 6 -1.84 12.34 -21.29
C LYS A 6 -2.35 13.35 -20.25
N ASP A 7 -2.60 12.86 -19.04
CA ASP A 7 -2.62 13.60 -17.77
C ASP A 7 -2.91 15.09 -17.91
N SER A 8 -4.17 15.49 -18.08
CA SER A 8 -4.48 16.92 -17.88
C SER A 8 -4.20 17.23 -16.42
N CYS A 9 -3.26 18.15 -16.21
CA CYS A 9 -2.95 18.70 -14.90
C CYS A 9 -4.25 19.01 -14.14
N ILE A 10 -4.31 18.63 -12.86
CA ILE A 10 -5.48 18.92 -12.00
C ILE A 10 -5.80 20.43 -11.97
N TYR A 11 -4.79 21.28 -12.14
CA TYR A 11 -4.93 22.74 -12.20
C TYR A 11 -5.43 23.27 -13.56
N LEU A 12 -5.48 22.42 -14.59
CA LEU A 12 -5.90 22.77 -15.96
C LEU A 12 -7.11 21.95 -16.42
N SER A 13 -7.77 21.25 -15.50
CA SER A 13 -8.98 20.48 -15.80
C SER A 13 -9.99 20.60 -14.66
N ASP A 14 -11.17 20.06 -14.88
CA ASP A 14 -12.25 19.89 -13.89
C ASP A 14 -12.03 18.67 -12.98
N ARG A 15 -10.90 17.97 -13.13
CA ARG A 15 -10.54 16.84 -12.27
C ARG A 15 -10.28 17.34 -10.85
N SER A 16 -10.68 16.51 -9.88
CA SER A 16 -10.44 16.74 -8.47
C SER A 16 -9.96 15.44 -7.83
N VAL A 17 -9.10 15.55 -6.83
CA VAL A 17 -8.65 14.44 -5.98
C VAL A 17 -8.86 14.85 -4.54
N HIS A 18 -8.93 13.87 -3.64
CA HIS A 18 -8.99 14.13 -2.23
C HIS A 18 -7.59 14.46 -1.69
N ASP A 19 -7.48 15.46 -0.81
CA ASP A 19 -6.23 15.77 -0.10
C ASP A 19 -5.97 14.80 1.07
N ASN A 20 -7.04 14.20 1.57
CA ASN A 20 -7.04 13.22 2.63
C ASN A 20 -8.12 12.17 2.34
N GLY A 21 -7.75 10.89 2.45
CA GLY A 21 -8.62 9.76 2.12
C GLY A 21 -8.40 8.60 3.07
N PHE A 22 -9.48 7.85 3.30
CA PHE A 22 -9.47 6.61 4.06
C PHE A 22 -10.21 5.52 3.30
N ALA A 23 -9.59 4.36 3.18
CA ALA A 23 -10.23 3.15 2.68
C ALA A 23 -10.20 2.08 3.77
N ILE A 24 -11.37 1.55 4.14
CA ILE A 24 -11.50 0.44 5.08
C ILE A 24 -11.92 -0.79 4.29
N ILE A 25 -11.14 -1.86 4.40
CA ILE A 25 -11.30 -3.10 3.65
C ILE A 25 -11.56 -4.23 4.64
N GLU A 26 -12.58 -5.04 4.37
CA GLU A 26 -12.80 -6.33 5.03
C GLU A 26 -12.52 -7.45 4.03
N TYR A 27 -11.63 -8.37 4.42
CA TYR A 27 -11.31 -9.56 3.64
C TYR A 27 -12.22 -10.73 4.05
N GLU A 28 -12.40 -11.71 3.16
CA GLU A 28 -13.26 -12.88 3.39
C GLU A 28 -12.92 -13.67 4.67
N ASN A 29 -11.64 -13.67 5.06
CA ASN A 29 -11.17 -14.34 6.26
C ASN A 29 -11.35 -13.51 7.55
N GLY A 30 -12.04 -12.37 7.47
CA GLY A 30 -12.31 -11.45 8.58
C GLY A 30 -11.16 -10.52 8.95
N VAL A 31 -10.02 -10.57 8.24
CA VAL A 31 -8.96 -9.55 8.38
C VAL A 31 -9.51 -8.21 7.90
N ARG A 32 -9.14 -7.14 8.61
CA ARG A 32 -9.50 -5.77 8.24
C ARG A 32 -8.25 -4.94 8.01
N ALA A 33 -8.26 -4.15 6.94
CA ALA A 33 -7.23 -3.18 6.65
C ALA A 33 -7.83 -1.77 6.62
N CYS A 34 -7.02 -0.78 6.97
CA CYS A 34 -7.35 0.62 6.80
C CYS A 34 -6.14 1.30 6.15
N HIS A 35 -6.36 1.88 4.97
CA HIS A 35 -5.37 2.68 4.27
C HIS A 35 -5.76 4.15 4.38
N MET A 36 -4.80 4.99 4.76
CA MET A 36 -4.99 6.43 4.88
C MET A 36 -3.93 7.14 4.04
N GLU A 37 -4.36 8.13 3.28
CA GLU A 37 -3.49 9.10 2.64
C GLU A 37 -3.82 10.51 3.12
N CYS A 38 -2.79 11.34 3.28
CA CYS A 38 -2.95 12.74 3.65
C CYS A 38 -1.80 13.53 3.05
N PHE A 39 -2.08 14.41 2.09
CA PHE A 39 -1.08 15.18 1.36
C PHE A 39 -0.83 16.58 1.97
N VAL A 40 -1.64 16.98 2.96
CA VAL A 40 -1.54 18.29 3.64
C VAL A 40 -0.89 18.21 5.02
N THR A 41 -0.36 17.04 5.39
CA THR A 41 0.35 16.84 6.66
C THR A 41 1.80 17.34 6.58
N GLY A 42 2.34 17.84 7.70
CA GLY A 42 3.75 18.24 7.80
C GLY A 42 4.72 17.06 7.99
N MET A 43 4.20 15.84 8.08
CA MET A 43 4.99 14.62 8.26
C MET A 43 5.17 13.89 6.93
N ASN A 44 6.41 13.60 6.53
CA ASN A 44 6.70 12.75 5.38
C ASN A 44 7.15 11.36 5.84
N ASP A 45 6.19 10.49 6.10
CA ASP A 45 6.46 9.11 6.51
C ASP A 45 5.35 8.15 6.05
N ARG A 46 5.69 6.86 5.98
CA ARG A 46 4.74 5.77 5.84
C ARG A 46 4.72 4.99 7.15
N LEU A 47 3.59 5.06 7.84
CA LEU A 47 3.40 4.39 9.11
C LEU A 47 2.53 3.16 8.91
N TYR A 48 2.97 2.03 9.45
CA TYR A 48 2.22 0.78 9.40
C TYR A 48 1.98 0.27 10.81
N THR A 49 0.80 -0.28 11.05
CA THR A 49 0.48 -1.03 12.26
C THR A 49 -0.20 -2.33 11.86
N VAL A 50 0.36 -3.44 12.33
CA VAL A 50 -0.18 -4.79 12.12
C VAL A 50 -0.49 -5.36 13.49
N VAL A 51 -1.76 -5.68 13.72
CA VAL A 51 -2.22 -6.27 14.98
C VAL A 51 -2.60 -7.72 14.73
N GLY A 52 -2.01 -8.62 15.51
CA GLY A 52 -2.28 -10.04 15.46
C GLY A 52 -2.65 -10.61 16.82
N THR A 53 -2.87 -11.93 16.87
CA THR A 53 -3.24 -12.63 18.11
C THR A 53 -2.15 -12.58 19.18
N LEU A 54 -0.88 -12.48 18.76
CA LEU A 54 0.31 -12.49 19.62
C LEU A 54 0.85 -11.10 19.98
N GLY A 55 0.27 -10.02 19.46
CA GLY A 55 0.75 -8.67 19.73
C GLY A 55 0.55 -7.71 18.57
N GLN A 56 1.34 -6.64 18.58
CA GLN A 56 1.31 -5.58 17.58
C GLN A 56 2.73 -5.33 17.05
N ALA A 57 2.85 -5.19 15.74
CA ALA A 57 4.02 -4.63 15.08
C ALA A 57 3.68 -3.23 14.55
N SER A 58 4.60 -2.28 14.68
CA SER A 58 4.46 -0.94 14.14
C SER A 58 5.77 -0.52 13.46
N LEU A 59 5.67 0.13 12.30
CA LEU A 59 6.80 0.57 11.49
C LEU A 59 6.65 2.03 11.10
N SER A 60 7.79 2.75 11.14
CA SER A 60 8.01 4.02 10.47
C SER A 60 9.03 3.78 9.37
N LEU A 61 8.71 4.17 8.14
CA LEU A 61 9.62 4.03 7.02
C LEU A 61 10.81 4.99 7.17
N SER A 62 10.54 6.25 7.53
CA SER A 62 11.57 7.27 7.74
C SER A 62 12.51 6.93 8.89
N GLY A 63 11.98 6.34 9.96
CA GLY A 63 12.74 5.93 11.12
C GLY A 63 13.41 4.56 11.00
N CYS A 64 13.30 3.88 9.85
CA CYS A 64 13.89 2.57 9.57
C CYS A 64 13.79 1.55 10.71
N THR A 65 12.65 1.54 11.42
CA THR A 65 12.47 0.72 12.63
C THR A 65 11.17 -0.07 12.60
N ILE A 66 11.24 -1.31 13.05
CA ILE A 66 10.07 -2.13 13.39
C ILE A 66 10.05 -2.32 14.90
N THR A 67 8.99 -1.89 15.56
CA THR A 67 8.74 -2.17 16.97
C THR A 67 7.67 -3.26 17.09
N VAL A 68 7.98 -4.33 17.83
CA VAL A 68 7.02 -5.39 18.17
C VAL A 68 6.75 -5.36 19.67
N LEU A 69 5.47 -5.29 20.02
CA LEU A 69 4.96 -5.39 21.39
C LEU A 69 4.22 -6.72 21.52
N LYS A 70 4.72 -7.62 22.37
CA LYS A 70 4.05 -8.90 22.60
C LYS A 70 2.83 -8.73 23.49
N ARG A 71 1.77 -9.47 23.17
CA ARG A 71 0.55 -9.53 23.97
C ARG A 71 0.85 -10.25 25.29
N TRP A 72 0.28 -9.77 26.39
CA TRP A 72 0.38 -10.35 27.74
C TRP A 72 1.76 -10.30 28.40
N SER A 73 2.73 -9.61 27.80
CA SER A 73 4.01 -9.31 28.45
C SER A 73 4.33 -7.82 28.30
N ARG A 74 5.39 -7.36 28.97
CA ARG A 74 5.99 -6.04 28.73
C ARG A 74 7.16 -6.12 27.75
N GLU A 75 7.28 -7.24 27.03
CA GLU A 75 8.38 -7.45 26.10
C GLU A 75 8.19 -6.55 24.86
N LYS A 76 9.22 -5.73 24.61
CA LYS A 76 9.34 -4.88 23.43
C LYS A 76 10.58 -5.33 22.67
N ILE A 77 10.39 -5.68 21.41
CA ILE A 77 11.48 -5.99 20.48
C ILE A 77 11.57 -4.83 19.49
N VAL A 78 12.78 -4.34 19.26
CA VAL A 78 13.02 -3.30 18.24
C VAL A 78 14.01 -3.87 17.23
N TYR A 79 13.60 -3.87 15.96
CA TYR A 79 14.47 -4.15 14.84
C TYR A 79 14.86 -2.82 14.20
N GLU A 80 16.14 -2.50 14.26
CA GLU A 80 16.73 -1.40 13.49
C GLU A 80 17.11 -1.95 12.12
N ILE A 81 16.53 -1.35 11.07
CA ILE A 81 16.82 -1.71 9.69
C ILE A 81 17.91 -0.77 9.20
N GLN A 82 18.97 -1.35 8.65
CA GLN A 82 20.02 -0.56 8.04
C GLN A 82 19.45 0.18 6.84
N GLU A 83 19.75 1.47 6.73
CA GLU A 83 19.38 2.28 5.56
C GLU A 83 19.90 1.60 4.29
N PRO A 84 19.01 1.13 3.40
CA PRO A 84 19.47 0.46 2.20
C PRO A 84 19.87 1.51 1.17
N VAL A 85 20.90 1.17 0.38
CA VAL A 85 21.43 2.06 -0.66
C VAL A 85 20.56 1.97 -1.91
N GLY A 86 20.16 3.12 -2.47
CA GLY A 86 19.42 3.19 -3.74
C GLY A 86 18.27 4.19 -3.73
N GLY A 87 17.49 4.20 -4.82
CA GLY A 87 16.28 5.01 -4.94
C GLY A 87 15.12 4.45 -4.09
N HIS A 88 14.15 5.31 -3.78
CA HIS A 88 12.96 5.01 -2.97
C HIS A 88 13.27 4.28 -1.65
N ALA A 89 14.15 4.88 -0.84
CA ALA A 89 14.61 4.30 0.42
C ALA A 89 15.18 2.88 0.24
N GLY A 90 15.94 2.66 -0.86
CA GLY A 90 16.62 1.40 -1.13
C GLY A 90 15.75 0.26 -1.67
N ALA A 91 14.47 0.51 -1.96
CA ALA A 91 13.58 -0.50 -2.55
C ALA A 91 13.92 -0.82 -4.02
N ASP A 92 14.35 0.19 -4.80
CA ASP A 92 14.51 0.05 -6.26
C ASP A 92 15.49 -1.07 -6.66
N PRO A 93 16.70 -1.18 -6.07
CA PRO A 93 17.64 -2.24 -6.48
C PRO A 93 17.08 -3.65 -6.24
N GLY A 94 16.40 -3.88 -5.12
CA GLY A 94 15.81 -5.17 -4.79
C GLY A 94 14.64 -5.54 -5.70
N LEU A 95 13.81 -4.57 -6.06
CA LEU A 95 12.71 -4.76 -7.03
C LEU A 95 13.25 -5.13 -8.42
N LEU A 96 14.26 -4.41 -8.91
CA LEU A 96 14.89 -4.70 -10.19
C LEU A 96 15.58 -6.06 -10.21
N GLU A 97 16.32 -6.41 -9.14
CA GLU A 97 16.95 -7.71 -9.02
C GLU A 97 15.90 -8.84 -9.04
N SER A 98 14.83 -8.70 -8.25
CA SER A 98 13.73 -9.67 -8.20
C SER A 98 13.08 -9.88 -9.58
N PHE A 99 12.82 -8.79 -10.29
CA PHE A 99 12.29 -8.82 -11.65
C PHE A 99 13.22 -9.57 -12.61
N ILE A 100 14.51 -9.19 -12.66
CA ILE A 100 15.51 -9.81 -13.55
C ILE A 100 15.67 -11.30 -13.24
N ARG A 101 15.75 -11.68 -11.97
CA ARG A 101 15.85 -13.09 -11.57
C ARG A 101 14.62 -13.89 -11.99
N THR A 102 13.43 -13.31 -11.88
CA THR A 102 12.18 -13.96 -12.26
C THR A 102 12.13 -14.24 -13.76
N ILE A 103 12.45 -13.25 -14.61
CA ILE A 103 12.46 -13.45 -16.08
C ILE A 103 13.58 -14.39 -16.55
N GLN A 104 14.65 -14.55 -15.76
CA GLN A 104 15.72 -15.53 -15.99
C GLN A 104 15.35 -16.95 -15.51
N GLY A 105 14.18 -17.15 -14.90
CA GLY A 105 13.78 -18.43 -14.31
C GLY A 105 14.55 -18.81 -13.04
N ARG A 106 15.17 -17.83 -12.37
CA ARG A 106 16.03 -18.00 -11.18
C ARG A 106 15.37 -17.55 -9.87
N GLY A 107 14.06 -17.31 -9.89
CA GLY A 107 13.27 -16.83 -8.75
C GLY A 107 11.77 -17.01 -8.99
N GLY A 108 10.98 -16.93 -7.92
CA GLY A 108 9.52 -16.93 -8.02
C GLY A 108 8.99 -15.52 -8.25
N ASN A 109 7.83 -15.42 -8.90
CA ASN A 109 7.11 -14.14 -9.00
C ASN A 109 6.24 -13.92 -7.73
N SER A 110 6.59 -12.92 -6.93
CA SER A 110 5.82 -12.51 -5.74
C SER A 110 4.82 -11.39 -6.00
N ALA A 111 4.73 -10.90 -7.24
CA ALA A 111 3.82 -9.86 -7.70
C ALA A 111 3.19 -10.33 -9.03
N THR A 112 2.25 -11.26 -8.94
CA THR A 112 1.56 -11.82 -10.11
C THR A 112 0.63 -10.80 -10.75
N LEU A 113 0.20 -11.08 -11.99
CA LEU A 113 -0.82 -10.28 -12.67
C LEU A 113 -2.09 -10.17 -11.81
N GLU A 114 -2.56 -11.28 -11.25
CA GLU A 114 -3.73 -11.34 -10.38
C GLU A 114 -3.57 -10.46 -9.14
N GLN A 115 -2.43 -10.52 -8.46
CA GLN A 115 -2.15 -9.65 -7.30
C GLN A 115 -2.13 -8.17 -7.68
N GLY A 116 -1.59 -7.84 -8.86
CA GLY A 116 -1.64 -6.48 -9.41
C GLY A 116 -3.08 -6.03 -9.68
N MET A 117 -3.88 -6.87 -10.33
CA MET A 117 -5.29 -6.58 -10.61
C MET A 117 -6.10 -6.37 -9.33
N LEU A 118 -5.92 -7.22 -8.32
CA LEU A 118 -6.61 -7.08 -7.02
C LEU A 118 -6.24 -5.77 -6.32
N SER A 119 -4.96 -5.39 -6.33
CA SER A 119 -4.49 -4.12 -5.76
C SER A 119 -5.16 -2.92 -6.44
N THR A 120 -5.21 -2.92 -7.76
CA THR A 120 -5.90 -1.87 -8.53
C THR A 120 -7.40 -1.85 -8.28
N ALA A 121 -8.04 -3.01 -8.20
CA ALA A 121 -9.48 -3.12 -7.91
C ALA A 121 -9.84 -2.56 -6.54
N ILE A 122 -8.98 -2.72 -5.52
CA ILE A 122 -9.21 -2.11 -4.19
C ILE A 122 -9.20 -0.58 -4.28
N GLY A 123 -8.27 0.00 -5.05
CA GLY A 123 -8.23 1.45 -5.27
C GLY A 123 -9.48 1.97 -5.98
N GLU A 124 -9.92 1.29 -7.04
CA GLU A 124 -11.14 1.65 -7.77
C GLU A 124 -12.39 1.50 -6.89
N ALA A 125 -12.48 0.41 -6.10
CA ALA A 125 -13.58 0.21 -5.16
C ALA A 125 -13.65 1.32 -4.10
N ALA A 126 -12.50 1.81 -3.62
CA ALA A 126 -12.44 2.92 -2.67
C ALA A 126 -12.96 4.23 -3.29
N GLU A 127 -12.60 4.53 -4.54
CA GLU A 127 -13.11 5.72 -5.24
C GLU A 127 -14.60 5.62 -5.57
N LEU A 128 -15.10 4.46 -6.00
CA LEU A 128 -16.53 4.23 -6.19
C LEU A 128 -17.31 4.35 -4.88
N SER A 129 -16.80 3.76 -3.80
CA SER A 129 -17.37 3.88 -2.45
C SER A 129 -17.50 5.34 -2.03
N ARG A 130 -16.45 6.14 -2.25
CA ARG A 130 -16.45 7.59 -1.96
C ARG A 130 -17.47 8.34 -2.82
N ALA A 131 -17.55 8.03 -4.11
CA ALA A 131 -18.44 8.73 -5.05
C ALA A 131 -19.92 8.41 -4.82
N GLU A 132 -20.23 7.14 -4.50
CA GLU A 132 -21.60 6.63 -4.37
C GLU A 132 -22.08 6.55 -2.92
N ASN A 133 -21.19 6.81 -1.95
CA ASN A 133 -21.47 6.76 -0.52
C ASN A 133 -22.03 5.40 -0.07
N ARG A 134 -21.38 4.31 -0.50
CA ARG A 134 -21.78 2.92 -0.18
C ARG A 134 -20.59 1.98 -0.06
N VAL A 135 -20.82 0.80 0.50
CA VAL A 135 -19.87 -0.31 0.42
C VAL A 135 -19.85 -0.88 -1.01
N VAL A 136 -18.65 -1.20 -1.50
CA VAL A 136 -18.40 -1.82 -2.81
C VAL A 136 -17.78 -3.19 -2.58
N PHE A 137 -18.36 -4.23 -3.18
CA PHE A 137 -17.78 -5.57 -3.17
C PHE A 137 -16.82 -5.73 -4.34
N LEU A 138 -15.67 -6.36 -4.12
CA LEU A 138 -14.62 -6.46 -5.14
C LEU A 138 -15.07 -7.22 -6.41
N ASP A 139 -15.99 -8.19 -6.26
CA ASP A 139 -16.60 -8.95 -7.35
C ASP A 139 -17.42 -8.08 -8.32
N GLU A 140 -17.80 -6.85 -7.95
CA GLU A 140 -18.43 -5.90 -8.87
C GLU A 140 -17.47 -5.45 -9.98
N LEU A 141 -16.16 -5.47 -9.70
CA LEU A 141 -15.09 -4.96 -10.56
C LEU A 141 -14.34 -6.06 -11.32
N LEU A 142 -14.26 -7.26 -10.75
CA LEU A 142 -13.57 -8.40 -11.32
C LEU A 142 -14.57 -9.25 -12.11
N LYS A 143 -14.70 -8.95 -13.41
CA LYS A 143 -15.56 -9.68 -14.36
C LYS A 143 -14.75 -10.58 -15.27
#